data_AF-A0A850H288-F1
#
_entry.id   AF-A0A850H288-F1
#
_cell.length_a   1.000
_cell.length_b   1.000
_cell.length_c   1.000
_cell.angle_alpha   90.00
_cell.angle_beta   90.00
_cell.angle_gamma   90.00
#
_symmetry.space_group_name_H-M   'P 1'
#
loop_
_entity.id
_entity.type
_entity.pdbx_description
1 polymer ?
#
loop_
_entity_poly.entity_id
_entity_poly.type
_entity_poly.pdbx_seq_one_letter_code
_entity_poly.pdbx_strand_id
1 'polypeptide(L)'
;MQFEIAKGGSSQSFEDWDGLIEYLRKEASYWDWLGGESTNPNGAGRSIRDQWSSMIQSANERKNCGSSLSEAHQIIGDLVSGNVPHHESEIGASILDIRSDVGETEAAWAAAFFTNRVSLEQVRSPVALRGVMLTAFPDARQSASIEKRLRQERANYRSSLKSAMSSAEAFQSECANNWRAVLERARGIGIRSLRRNRKRWVESGRMWRKQADDAVASIRETENTYTEFMQLRAPVDYWTGKSSEHGTEKSKAYENLRNYFIGLTLLLVAVFIAAGFLVVSMHDAANEPVALYVLISAGLAVLSTIGFWIGRILTKLYLSQHHLKTDADERATMIKTYLALTENGAASETDKQIILASLFRPTADGIVRDDGPPDLAFQSIAARMLSGKDQS
;
A
#
# COMPACT_ATOMS: atom_id res chain seq x y z
N MET A 1 -16.12 56.07 98.49
CA MET A 1 -16.84 55.61 97.28
C MET A 1 -15.83 54.74 96.55
N GLN A 2 -15.98 53.42 96.59
CA GLN A 2 -15.00 52.48 96.03
C GLN A 2 -15.14 52.42 94.51
N PHE A 3 -14.02 52.40 93.80
CA PHE A 3 -13.97 52.28 92.35
C PHE A 3 -13.41 50.90 91.99
N GLU A 4 -14.11 50.16 91.14
CA GLU A 4 -13.78 48.77 90.84
C GLU A 4 -13.42 48.60 89.35
N ILE A 5 -12.30 47.93 89.10
CA ILE A 5 -11.84 47.54 87.78
C ILE A 5 -12.02 46.03 87.64
N ALA A 6 -13.05 45.60 86.92
CA ALA A 6 -13.25 44.19 86.57
C ALA A 6 -12.58 43.87 85.22
N LYS A 7 -11.57 42.98 85.21
CA LYS A 7 -10.83 42.59 83.99
C LYS A 7 -10.42 41.12 84.04
N GLY A 8 -10.68 40.37 82.97
CA GLY A 8 -10.06 39.05 82.74
C GLY A 8 -10.22 38.03 83.88
N GLY A 9 -11.25 38.14 84.72
CA GLY A 9 -11.50 37.24 85.85
C GLY A 9 -10.98 37.70 87.22
N SER A 10 -10.27 38.83 87.31
CA SER A 10 -9.91 39.50 88.56
C SER A 10 -10.64 40.85 88.68
N SER A 11 -10.98 41.25 89.91
CA SER A 11 -11.55 42.57 90.17
C SER A 11 -10.71 43.28 91.21
N GLN A 12 -10.17 44.44 90.88
CA GLN A 12 -9.39 45.26 91.79
C GLN A 12 -10.19 46.51 92.16
N SER A 13 -10.41 46.72 93.46
CA SER A 13 -11.08 47.90 93.99
C SER A 13 -10.08 48.90 94.57
N PHE A 14 -10.34 50.18 94.37
CA PHE A 14 -9.52 51.30 94.79
C PHE A 14 -10.36 52.23 95.67
N GLU A 15 -9.79 52.67 96.79
CA GLU A 15 -10.48 53.55 97.75
C GLU A 15 -10.15 55.03 97.54
N ASP A 16 -9.00 55.32 96.94
CA ASP A 16 -8.50 56.66 96.63
C ASP A 16 -7.72 56.72 95.30
N TRP A 17 -7.33 57.93 94.89
CA TRP A 17 -6.51 58.16 93.71
C TRP A 17 -5.07 57.63 93.88
N ASP A 18 -4.55 57.55 95.10
CA ASP A 18 -3.19 57.09 95.37
C ASP A 18 -3.02 55.61 95.08
N GLY A 19 -3.95 54.77 95.52
CA GLY A 19 -3.97 53.34 95.21
C GLY A 19 -4.10 53.07 93.71
N LEU A 20 -4.92 53.84 93.00
CA LEU A 20 -5.04 53.72 91.54
C LEU A 20 -3.74 54.10 90.82
N ILE A 21 -3.10 55.20 91.22
CA ILE A 21 -1.83 55.65 90.62
C ILE A 21 -0.71 54.65 90.89
N GLU A 22 -0.65 54.07 92.10
CA GLU A 22 0.33 53.04 92.44
C GLU A 22 0.16 51.79 91.57
N TYR A 23 -1.08 51.34 91.37
CA TYR A 23 -1.38 50.23 90.46
C TYR A 23 -0.96 50.54 89.02
N LEU A 24 -1.31 51.72 88.48
CA LEU A 24 -0.93 52.11 87.12
C LEU A 24 0.60 52.16 86.95
N ARG A 25 1.35 52.59 87.97
CA ARG A 25 2.82 52.57 87.95
C ARG A 25 3.36 51.15 87.98
N LYS A 26 2.77 50.27 88.77
CA LYS A 26 3.16 48.85 88.82
C LYS A 26 2.92 48.17 87.47
N GLU A 27 1.76 48.39 86.84
CA GLU A 27 1.48 47.85 85.50
C GLU A 27 2.44 48.40 84.44
N ALA A 28 2.72 49.71 84.47
CA ALA A 28 3.68 50.32 83.57
C ALA A 28 5.07 49.66 83.64
N SER A 29 5.50 49.25 84.84
CA SER A 29 6.83 48.63 85.05
C SER A 29 7.01 47.29 84.34
N TYR A 30 5.93 46.54 84.05
CA TYR A 30 6.02 45.30 83.26
C TYR A 30 6.46 45.55 81.82
N TRP A 31 6.36 46.79 81.35
CA TRP A 31 6.64 47.21 79.98
C TRP A 31 7.92 48.06 79.85
N ASP A 32 8.67 48.27 80.93
CA ASP A 32 9.88 49.12 80.92
C ASP A 32 10.97 48.63 79.95
N TRP A 33 11.01 47.32 79.70
CA TRP A 33 11.92 46.67 78.75
C TRP A 33 11.61 47.00 77.28
N LEU A 34 10.38 47.45 76.99
CA LEU A 34 10.00 47.90 75.65
C LEU A 34 10.53 49.31 75.40
N GLY A 35 11.03 49.57 74.19
CA GLY A 35 11.48 50.91 73.79
C GLY A 35 13.00 51.09 73.65
N GLY A 36 13.79 50.03 73.77
CA GLY A 36 15.20 49.99 73.37
C GLY A 36 15.35 49.86 71.84
N GLU A 37 16.60 49.88 71.33
CA GLU A 37 16.89 49.85 69.88
C GLU A 37 16.35 48.58 69.19
N SER A 38 16.47 47.41 69.83
CA SER A 38 15.94 46.13 69.33
C SER A 38 14.52 45.79 69.81
N THR A 39 14.02 46.50 70.83
CA THR A 39 12.72 46.22 71.48
C THR A 39 11.67 47.29 71.20
N ASN A 40 11.82 48.04 70.09
CA ASN A 40 10.88 49.09 69.67
C ASN A 40 10.52 49.06 68.17
N PRO A 41 10.06 47.93 67.62
CA PRO A 41 9.68 47.86 66.21
C PRO A 41 8.56 48.85 65.89
N ASN A 42 8.77 49.67 64.85
CA ASN A 42 7.88 50.75 64.39
C ASN A 42 7.37 51.70 65.51
N GLY A 43 8.17 51.89 66.58
CA GLY A 43 7.78 52.75 67.70
C GLY A 43 6.72 52.16 68.63
N ALA A 44 6.40 50.86 68.50
CA ALA A 44 5.35 50.22 69.29
C ALA A 44 5.65 50.20 70.80
N GLY A 45 6.89 49.88 71.17
CA GLY A 45 7.32 49.89 72.57
C GLY A 45 7.24 51.29 73.20
N ARG A 46 7.62 52.32 72.43
CA ARG A 46 7.43 53.72 72.85
C ARG A 46 5.95 54.06 73.00
N SER A 47 5.11 53.67 72.04
CA SER A 47 3.65 53.89 72.10
C SER A 47 3.01 53.29 73.34
N ILE A 48 3.37 52.06 73.71
CA ILE A 48 2.81 51.39 74.89
C ILE A 48 3.21 52.15 76.16
N ARG A 49 4.48 52.52 76.29
CA ARG A 49 4.96 53.30 77.44
C ARG A 49 4.32 54.70 77.51
N ASP A 50 4.17 55.37 76.38
CA ASP A 50 3.54 56.68 76.30
C ASP A 50 2.07 56.62 76.75
N GLN A 51 1.32 55.59 76.34
CA GLN A 51 -0.06 55.35 76.81
C GLN A 51 -0.14 55.18 78.32
N TRP A 52 0.74 54.35 78.90
CA TRP A 52 0.83 54.18 80.35
C TRP A 52 1.19 55.48 81.08
N SER A 53 2.16 56.23 80.56
CA SER A 53 2.56 57.52 81.13
C SER A 53 1.43 58.56 81.09
N SER A 54 0.66 58.60 80.01
CA SER A 54 -0.50 59.49 79.84
C SER A 54 -1.62 59.16 80.82
N MET A 55 -1.90 57.87 81.04
CA MET A 55 -2.87 57.43 82.06
C MET A 55 -2.44 57.84 83.46
N ILE A 56 -1.16 57.63 83.81
CA ILE A 56 -0.61 58.03 85.12
C ILE A 56 -0.67 59.55 85.28
N GLN A 57 -0.29 60.32 84.26
CA GLN A 57 -0.35 61.79 84.31
C GLN A 57 -1.79 62.29 84.49
N SER A 58 -2.73 61.77 83.69
CA SER A 58 -4.15 62.13 83.77
C SER A 58 -4.74 61.82 85.16
N ALA A 59 -4.34 60.70 85.78
CA ALA A 59 -4.74 60.35 87.14
C ALA A 59 -4.18 61.33 88.18
N ASN A 60 -2.92 61.75 88.05
CA ASN A 60 -2.32 62.76 88.93
C ASN A 60 -3.00 64.13 88.79
N GLU A 61 -3.34 64.55 87.58
CA GLU A 61 -4.04 65.81 87.32
C GLU A 61 -5.42 65.83 87.97
N ARG A 62 -6.23 64.76 87.81
CA ARG A 62 -7.54 64.66 88.47
C ARG A 62 -7.45 64.63 89.99
N LYS A 63 -6.44 63.94 90.53
CA LYS A 63 -6.14 63.97 91.97
C LYS A 63 -5.87 65.39 92.45
N ASN A 64 -5.02 66.14 91.74
CA ASN A 64 -4.64 67.50 92.12
C ASN A 64 -5.79 68.52 91.99
N CYS A 65 -6.73 68.29 91.06
CA CYS A 65 -7.93 69.11 90.89
C CYS A 65 -9.05 68.79 91.91
N GLY A 66 -8.86 67.79 92.78
CA GLY A 66 -9.86 67.38 93.78
C GLY A 66 -11.07 66.64 93.20
N SER A 67 -10.96 66.06 91.99
CA SER A 67 -12.02 65.28 91.36
C SER A 67 -12.36 64.01 92.15
N SER A 68 -13.62 63.57 92.08
CA SER A 68 -14.03 62.30 92.69
C SER A 68 -13.50 61.09 91.92
N LEU A 69 -13.18 60.00 92.63
CA LEU A 69 -12.66 58.76 92.05
C LEU A 69 -13.61 58.11 91.01
N SER A 70 -14.90 58.43 91.03
CA SER A 70 -15.87 57.99 90.01
C SER A 70 -15.50 58.40 88.59
N GLU A 71 -14.71 59.47 88.45
CA GLU A 71 -14.19 59.96 87.17
C GLU A 71 -13.05 59.11 86.59
N ALA A 72 -12.49 58.17 87.36
CA ALA A 72 -11.38 57.32 86.92
C ALA A 72 -11.71 56.47 85.67
N HIS A 73 -13.00 56.15 85.43
CA HIS A 73 -13.45 55.44 84.22
C HIS A 73 -12.99 56.11 82.92
N GLN A 74 -12.86 57.44 82.90
CA GLN A 74 -12.41 58.18 81.72
C GLN A 74 -10.91 58.04 81.46
N ILE A 75 -10.11 57.67 82.48
CA ILE A 75 -8.66 57.46 82.36
C ILE A 75 -8.37 56.02 82.00
N ILE A 76 -9.03 55.08 82.66
CA ILE A 76 -8.77 53.66 82.49
C ILE A 76 -9.62 53.00 81.39
N GLY A 77 -10.42 53.79 80.66
CA GLY A 77 -11.31 53.29 79.61
C GLY A 77 -10.56 52.46 78.55
N ASP A 78 -9.40 52.94 78.13
CA ASP A 78 -8.54 52.22 77.17
C ASP A 78 -7.99 50.92 77.75
N LEU A 79 -7.71 50.90 79.06
CA LEU A 79 -7.26 49.71 79.76
C LEU A 79 -8.39 48.69 79.92
N VAL A 80 -9.64 49.12 80.14
CA VAL A 80 -10.83 48.24 80.22
C VAL A 80 -11.22 47.70 78.85
N SER A 81 -11.04 48.50 77.80
CA SER A 81 -11.32 48.08 76.42
C SER A 81 -10.30 47.10 75.82
N GLY A 82 -9.18 46.85 76.52
CA GLY A 82 -8.11 45.97 76.06
C GLY A 82 -7.19 46.61 75.00
N ASN A 83 -7.33 47.91 74.74
CA ASN A 83 -6.50 48.66 73.80
C ASN A 83 -5.06 48.86 74.30
N VAL A 84 -4.86 48.78 75.62
CA VAL A 84 -3.54 48.84 76.25
C VAL A 84 -3.20 47.47 76.83
N PRO A 85 -2.06 46.85 76.45
CA PRO A 85 -1.66 45.58 77.03
C PRO A 85 -1.32 45.76 78.52
N HIS A 86 -1.86 44.88 79.37
CA HIS A 86 -1.56 44.79 80.81
C HIS A 86 -1.27 43.34 81.16
N HIS A 87 -0.55 43.07 82.24
CA HIS A 87 0.04 41.73 82.44
C HIS A 87 -1.00 40.60 82.56
N GLU A 88 -2.20 40.90 83.06
CA GLU A 88 -3.32 39.94 83.17
C GLU A 88 -4.17 39.82 81.89
N SER A 89 -3.98 40.66 80.87
CA SER A 89 -4.72 40.52 79.62
C SER A 89 -4.17 39.38 78.78
N GLU A 90 -5.02 38.72 77.97
CA GLU A 90 -4.59 37.66 77.05
C GLU A 90 -3.43 38.13 76.15
N ILE A 91 -3.52 39.36 75.66
CA ILE A 91 -2.48 40.01 74.85
C ILE A 91 -1.21 40.24 75.68
N GLY A 92 -1.34 40.79 76.89
CA GLY A 92 -0.18 41.12 77.71
C GLY A 92 0.55 39.88 78.22
N ALA A 93 -0.20 38.88 78.68
CA ALA A 93 0.31 37.57 79.07
C ALA A 93 1.02 36.88 77.90
N SER A 94 0.44 36.89 76.69
CA SER A 94 1.09 36.34 75.49
C SER A 94 2.42 37.03 75.17
N ILE A 95 2.50 38.35 75.26
CA ILE A 95 3.75 39.09 75.03
C ILE A 95 4.80 38.72 76.09
N LEU A 96 4.41 38.62 77.36
CA LEU A 96 5.30 38.28 78.46
C LEU A 96 5.78 36.81 78.40
N ASP A 97 4.91 35.89 77.99
CA ASP A 97 5.25 34.49 77.75
C ASP A 97 6.27 34.35 76.61
N ILE A 98 6.07 35.07 75.49
CA ILE A 98 7.04 35.06 74.39
C ILE A 98 8.39 35.61 74.86
N ARG A 99 8.36 36.62 75.75
CA ARG A 99 9.57 37.19 76.35
C ARG A 99 10.33 36.17 77.19
N SER A 100 9.64 35.38 78.02
CA SER A 100 10.27 34.37 78.86
C SER A 100 10.77 33.15 78.08
N ASP A 101 10.01 32.70 77.08
CA ASP A 101 10.26 31.42 76.40
C ASP A 101 11.24 31.54 75.25
N VAL A 102 11.29 32.70 74.58
CA VAL A 102 12.01 32.86 73.32
C VAL A 102 13.01 34.00 73.38
N GLY A 103 12.59 35.18 73.83
CA GLY A 103 13.46 36.34 73.97
C GLY A 103 12.75 37.68 73.84
N GLU A 104 13.42 38.74 74.30
CA GLU A 104 12.85 40.10 74.34
C GLU A 104 12.60 40.70 72.94
N THR A 105 13.41 40.33 71.94
CA THR A 105 13.27 40.89 70.59
C THR A 105 12.01 40.33 69.93
N GLU A 106 11.81 39.01 69.99
CA GLU A 106 10.60 38.34 69.49
C GLU A 106 9.34 38.85 70.20
N ALA A 107 9.41 39.06 71.51
CA ALA A 107 8.30 39.62 72.28
C ALA A 107 7.97 41.06 71.88
N ALA A 108 8.97 41.89 71.57
CA ALA A 108 8.73 43.25 71.10
C ALA A 108 8.04 43.28 69.72
N TRP A 109 8.40 42.36 68.81
CA TRP A 109 7.72 42.21 67.52
C TRP A 109 6.28 41.68 67.67
N ALA A 110 6.05 40.77 68.62
CA ALA A 110 4.71 40.35 69.01
C ALA A 110 3.87 41.54 69.53
N ALA A 111 4.43 42.36 70.42
CA ALA A 111 3.76 43.56 70.94
C ALA A 111 3.43 44.58 69.83
N ALA A 112 4.32 44.77 68.86
CA ALA A 112 4.07 45.66 67.72
C ALA A 112 3.00 45.14 66.78
N PHE A 113 2.88 43.82 66.64
CA PHE A 113 1.80 43.21 65.87
C PHE A 113 0.44 43.39 66.58
N PHE A 114 0.37 43.13 67.88
CA PHE A 114 -0.87 43.32 68.67
C PHE A 114 -1.35 44.77 68.70
N THR A 115 -0.43 45.73 68.79
CA THR A 115 -0.76 47.17 68.73
C THR A 115 -1.02 47.68 67.32
N ASN A 116 -1.11 46.79 66.32
CA ASN A 116 -1.33 47.11 64.90
C ASN A 116 -0.30 48.11 64.33
N ARG A 117 0.91 48.12 64.87
CA ARG A 117 2.04 48.97 64.44
C ARG A 117 2.89 48.29 63.35
N VAL A 118 2.79 46.97 63.23
CA VAL A 118 3.47 46.14 62.24
C VAL A 118 2.44 45.22 61.59
N SER A 119 2.43 45.16 60.26
CA SER A 119 1.72 44.13 59.50
C SER A 119 2.66 43.02 59.05
N LEU A 120 2.13 41.83 58.75
CA LEU A 120 2.92 40.68 58.28
C LEU A 120 3.80 41.00 57.06
N GLU A 121 3.35 41.89 56.18
CA GLU A 121 4.09 42.32 54.98
C GLU A 121 5.36 43.12 55.30
N GLN A 122 5.38 43.80 56.46
CA GLN A 122 6.51 44.62 56.90
C GLN A 122 7.59 43.80 57.63
N VAL A 123 7.31 42.54 57.93
CA VAL A 123 8.18 41.66 58.70
C VAL A 123 9.24 41.02 57.79
N ARG A 124 10.47 41.52 57.87
CA ARG A 124 11.59 41.08 57.00
C ARG A 124 12.69 40.30 57.73
N SER A 125 12.69 40.29 59.06
CA SER A 125 13.69 39.60 59.87
C SER A 125 13.16 38.23 60.32
N PRO A 126 13.97 37.15 60.32
CA PRO A 126 13.57 35.85 60.86
C PRO A 126 13.12 35.92 62.33
N VAL A 127 13.75 36.80 63.12
CA VAL A 127 13.38 37.06 64.52
C VAL A 127 12.03 37.73 64.61
N ALA A 128 11.78 38.72 63.74
CA ALA A 128 10.50 39.41 63.66
C ALA A 128 9.38 38.47 63.21
N LEU A 129 9.63 37.62 62.21
CA LEU A 129 8.68 36.62 61.73
C LEU A 129 8.35 35.60 62.80
N ARG A 130 9.36 35.13 63.55
CA ARG A 130 9.15 34.22 64.67
C ARG A 130 8.29 34.87 65.76
N GLY A 131 8.57 36.10 66.16
CA GLY A 131 7.77 36.84 67.14
C GLY A 131 6.30 36.97 66.72
N VAL A 132 6.04 37.38 65.48
CA VAL A 132 4.67 37.51 64.95
C VAL A 132 3.99 36.15 64.73
N MET A 133 4.72 35.12 64.31
CA MET A 133 4.12 33.78 64.16
C MET A 133 3.71 33.17 65.50
N LEU A 134 4.46 33.44 66.57
CA LEU A 134 4.16 32.94 67.91
C LEU A 134 2.91 33.58 68.53
N THR A 135 2.50 34.77 68.07
CA THR A 135 1.19 35.34 68.46
C THR A 135 0.03 34.58 67.82
N ALA A 136 0.20 34.09 66.59
CA ALA A 136 -0.84 33.34 65.87
C ALA A 136 -0.86 31.84 66.20
N PHE A 137 0.30 31.26 66.53
CA PHE A 137 0.48 29.84 66.80
C PHE A 137 1.23 29.61 68.12
N PRO A 138 0.57 29.80 69.27
CA PRO A 138 1.20 29.66 70.59
C PRO A 138 1.75 28.23 70.85
N ASP A 139 1.18 27.20 70.22
CA ASP A 139 1.61 25.80 70.35
C ASP A 139 2.92 25.49 69.61
N ALA A 140 3.34 26.35 68.67
CA ALA A 140 4.59 26.18 67.93
C ALA A 140 5.84 26.34 68.80
N ARG A 141 5.67 26.77 70.07
CA ARG A 141 6.73 26.82 71.09
C ARG A 141 7.34 25.43 71.39
N GLN A 142 6.61 24.32 71.20
CA GLN A 142 7.07 22.95 71.53
C GLN A 142 7.83 22.24 70.39
N SER A 143 8.92 22.83 69.90
CA SER A 143 9.64 22.40 68.68
C SER A 143 10.35 21.02 68.72
N ALA A 144 10.62 20.44 69.90
CA ALA A 144 11.40 19.18 70.01
C ALA A 144 10.66 17.92 69.53
N SER A 145 9.32 17.91 69.52
CA SER A 145 8.52 16.73 69.17
C SER A 145 8.34 16.55 67.64
N ILE A 146 8.36 17.65 66.90
CA ILE A 146 8.14 17.69 65.45
C ILE A 146 9.34 17.09 64.70
N GLU A 147 10.56 17.40 65.13
CA GLU A 147 11.77 16.90 64.47
C GLU A 147 11.86 15.36 64.51
N LYS A 148 11.52 14.75 65.64
CA LYS A 148 11.53 13.29 65.80
C LYS A 148 10.52 12.62 64.87
N ARG A 149 9.32 13.18 64.74
CA ARG A 149 8.27 12.68 63.82
C ARG A 149 8.71 12.77 62.37
N LEU A 150 9.28 13.92 61.96
CA LEU A 150 9.78 14.12 60.60
C LEU A 150 10.90 13.14 60.22
N ARG A 151 11.82 12.84 61.15
CA ARG A 151 12.88 11.84 60.92
C ARG A 151 12.31 10.43 60.71
N GLN A 152 11.31 10.05 61.51
CA GLN A 152 10.65 8.75 61.40
C GLN A 152 9.88 8.60 60.09
N GLU A 153 9.13 9.62 59.67
CA GLU A 153 8.45 9.61 58.38
C GLU A 153 9.42 9.48 57.21
N ARG A 154 10.54 10.23 57.20
CA ARG A 154 11.56 10.11 56.15
C ARG A 154 12.13 8.70 56.05
N ALA A 155 12.36 8.03 57.18
CA ALA A 155 12.83 6.64 57.18
C ALA A 155 11.79 5.68 56.58
N ASN A 156 10.51 5.87 56.92
CA ASN A 156 9.39 5.08 56.38
C ASN A 156 9.20 5.31 54.88
N TYR A 157 9.26 6.56 54.42
CA TYR A 157 9.19 6.89 52.99
C TYR A 157 10.35 6.27 52.22
N ARG A 158 11.57 6.28 52.77
CA ARG A 158 12.73 5.69 52.10
C ARG A 158 12.60 4.17 52.00
N SER A 159 12.10 3.50 53.03
CA SER A 159 11.90 2.05 52.99
C SER A 159 10.78 1.66 52.01
N SER A 160 9.67 2.40 51.96
CA SER A 160 8.59 2.17 51.00
C SER A 160 9.01 2.45 49.57
N LEU A 161 9.82 3.49 49.32
CA LEU A 161 10.38 3.77 48.01
C LEU A 161 11.32 2.64 47.56
N LYS A 162 12.16 2.13 48.46
CA LYS A 162 13.08 1.03 48.15
C LYS A 162 12.31 -0.25 47.81
N SER A 163 11.26 -0.59 48.57
CA SER A 163 10.45 -1.78 48.29
C SER A 163 9.67 -1.63 46.98
N ALA A 164 9.06 -0.47 46.73
CA ALA A 164 8.38 -0.18 45.46
C ALA A 164 9.33 -0.30 44.27
N MET A 165 10.55 0.23 44.39
CA MET A 165 11.57 0.13 43.35
C MET A 165 11.99 -1.33 43.11
N SER A 166 12.25 -2.11 44.16
CA SER A 166 12.59 -3.53 44.02
C SER A 166 11.46 -4.36 43.40
N SER A 167 10.21 -4.05 43.73
CA SER A 167 9.04 -4.70 43.14
C SER A 167 8.89 -4.35 41.65
N ALA A 168 9.17 -3.09 41.28
CA ALA A 168 9.17 -2.66 39.88
C ALA A 168 10.27 -3.36 39.06
N GLU A 169 11.48 -3.49 39.61
CA GLU A 169 12.58 -4.22 38.99
C GLU A 169 12.27 -5.72 38.83
N ALA A 170 11.68 -6.34 39.85
CA ALA A 170 11.25 -7.74 39.79
C ALA A 170 10.19 -7.95 38.70
N PHE A 171 9.17 -7.07 38.64
CA PHE A 171 8.14 -7.12 37.61
C PHE A 171 8.72 -6.93 36.21
N GLN A 172 9.64 -5.97 36.03
CA GLN A 172 10.31 -5.75 34.75
C GLN A 172 11.09 -7.00 34.29
N SER A 173 11.81 -7.65 35.22
CA SER A 173 12.55 -8.88 34.95
C SER A 173 11.60 -10.03 34.55
N GLU A 174 10.48 -10.17 35.26
CA GLU A 174 9.47 -11.18 34.96
C GLU A 174 8.83 -10.94 33.58
N CYS A 175 8.45 -9.70 33.26
CA CYS A 175 7.95 -9.34 31.93
C CYS A 175 8.97 -9.67 30.84
N ALA A 176 10.25 -9.32 31.04
CA ALA A 176 11.30 -9.61 30.08
C ALA A 176 11.48 -11.12 29.85
N ASN A 177 11.44 -11.92 30.93
CA ASN A 177 11.57 -13.37 30.84
C ASN A 177 10.35 -14.02 30.18
N ASN A 178 9.14 -13.57 30.51
CA ASN A 178 7.93 -14.05 29.84
C ASN A 178 7.95 -13.71 28.35
N TRP A 179 8.38 -12.49 27.99
CA TRP A 179 8.50 -12.08 26.59
C TRP A 179 9.49 -12.93 25.81
N ARG A 180 10.66 -13.24 26.39
CA ARG A 180 11.63 -14.18 25.80
C ARG A 180 11.02 -15.57 25.58
N ALA A 181 10.28 -16.09 26.56
CA ALA A 181 9.63 -17.39 26.46
C ALA A 181 8.53 -17.43 25.38
N VAL A 182 7.82 -16.31 25.17
CA VAL A 182 6.85 -16.17 24.07
C VAL A 182 7.57 -16.13 22.72
N LEU A 183 8.66 -15.37 22.60
CA LEU A 183 9.44 -15.28 21.37
C LEU A 183 10.04 -16.63 20.95
N GLU A 184 10.59 -17.41 21.88
CA GLU A 184 11.12 -18.74 21.57
C GLU A 184 10.02 -19.71 21.12
N ARG A 185 8.83 -19.66 21.75
CA ARG A 185 7.67 -20.44 21.31
C ARG A 185 7.23 -20.03 19.90
N ALA A 186 7.15 -18.73 19.62
CA ALA A 186 6.80 -18.21 18.31
C ALA A 186 7.83 -18.63 17.24
N ARG A 187 9.13 -18.54 17.54
CA ARG A 187 10.22 -19.01 16.67
C ARG A 187 10.08 -20.50 16.35
N GLY A 188 9.81 -21.33 17.36
CA GLY A 188 9.59 -22.76 17.17
C GLY A 188 8.38 -23.08 16.28
N ILE A 189 7.26 -22.37 16.47
CA ILE A 189 6.07 -22.50 15.61
C ILE A 189 6.40 -22.05 14.18
N GLY A 190 7.09 -20.92 14.01
CA GLY A 190 7.50 -20.39 12.71
C GLY A 190 8.37 -21.39 11.93
N ILE A 191 9.40 -21.95 12.56
CA ILE A 191 10.27 -22.96 11.94
C ILE A 191 9.49 -24.23 11.58
N ARG A 192 8.59 -24.71 12.44
CA ARG A 192 7.75 -25.89 12.14
C ARG A 192 6.80 -25.61 10.97
N SER A 193 6.16 -24.44 10.94
CA SER A 193 5.29 -24.01 9.85
C SER A 193 6.05 -23.90 8.53
N LEU A 194 7.23 -23.26 8.54
CA LEU A 194 8.13 -23.18 7.39
C LEU A 194 8.54 -24.57 6.90
N ARG A 195 8.94 -25.49 7.78
CA ARG A 195 9.31 -26.87 7.37
C ARG A 195 8.13 -27.63 6.76
N ARG A 196 6.94 -27.52 7.36
CA ARG A 196 5.72 -28.16 6.86
C ARG A 196 5.33 -27.62 5.49
N ASN A 197 5.41 -26.30 5.32
CA ASN A 197 5.04 -25.63 4.08
C ASN A 197 6.13 -25.78 3.02
N ARG A 198 7.41 -25.90 3.36
CA ARG A 198 8.51 -26.04 2.39
C ARG A 198 8.28 -27.19 1.41
N LYS A 199 7.81 -28.35 1.87
CA LYS A 199 7.50 -29.48 0.98
C LYS A 199 6.39 -29.13 -0.01
N ARG A 200 5.28 -28.57 0.49
CA ARG A 200 4.17 -28.09 -0.35
C ARG A 200 4.62 -27.04 -1.35
N TRP A 201 5.40 -26.05 -0.93
CA TRP A 201 5.93 -25.01 -1.82
C TRP A 201 6.83 -25.58 -2.92
N VAL A 202 7.69 -26.54 -2.60
CA VAL A 202 8.55 -27.21 -3.59
C VAL A 202 7.72 -28.06 -4.56
N GLU A 203 6.74 -28.82 -4.06
CA GLU A 203 5.84 -29.63 -4.88
C GLU A 203 4.97 -28.76 -5.78
N SER A 204 4.34 -27.72 -5.25
CA SER A 204 3.58 -26.73 -6.03
C SER A 204 4.46 -26.03 -7.07
N GLY A 205 5.69 -25.66 -6.72
CA GLY A 205 6.64 -25.06 -7.67
C GLY A 205 7.06 -26.02 -8.79
N ARG A 206 7.24 -27.32 -8.48
CA ARG A 206 7.51 -28.35 -9.49
C ARG A 206 6.31 -28.56 -10.42
N MET A 207 5.11 -28.65 -9.85
CA MET A 207 3.86 -28.80 -10.61
C MET A 207 3.64 -27.61 -11.54
N TRP A 208 3.82 -26.39 -11.04
CA TRP A 208 3.67 -25.17 -11.83
C TRP A 208 4.69 -25.12 -12.96
N ARG A 209 5.96 -25.46 -12.69
CA ARG A 209 7.00 -25.52 -13.74
C ARG A 209 6.64 -26.56 -14.80
N LYS A 210 6.21 -27.75 -14.39
CA LYS A 210 5.78 -28.80 -15.34
C LYS A 210 4.62 -28.33 -16.20
N GLN A 211 3.59 -27.71 -15.61
CA GLN A 211 2.45 -27.18 -16.37
C GLN A 211 2.85 -26.06 -17.33
N ALA A 212 3.79 -25.19 -16.93
CA ALA A 212 4.32 -24.15 -17.81
C ALA A 212 5.10 -24.76 -18.98
N ASP A 213 5.96 -25.75 -18.71
CA ASP A 213 6.72 -26.46 -19.75
C ASP A 213 5.78 -27.20 -20.72
N ASP A 214 4.76 -27.90 -20.20
CA ASP A 214 3.75 -28.61 -21.00
C ASP A 214 2.94 -27.62 -21.87
N ALA A 215 2.59 -26.44 -21.34
CA ALA A 215 1.88 -25.40 -22.10
C ALA A 215 2.75 -24.74 -23.18
N VAL A 216 4.04 -24.52 -22.90
CA VAL A 216 4.97 -24.00 -23.91
C VAL A 216 5.18 -25.03 -25.02
N ALA A 217 5.27 -26.32 -24.67
CA ALA A 217 5.39 -27.39 -25.64
C ALA A 217 4.16 -27.47 -26.57
N SER A 218 2.95 -27.41 -26.02
CA SER A 218 1.72 -27.47 -26.83
C SER A 218 1.54 -26.24 -27.74
N ILE A 219 1.95 -25.06 -27.29
CA ILE A 219 1.94 -23.84 -28.13
C ILE A 219 2.91 -24.01 -29.30
N ARG A 220 4.15 -24.46 -29.04
CA ARG A 220 5.15 -24.69 -30.10
C ARG A 220 4.72 -25.75 -31.10
N GLU A 221 4.09 -26.83 -30.62
CA GLU A 221 3.51 -27.86 -31.46
C GLU A 221 2.42 -27.28 -32.37
N THR A 222 1.50 -26.48 -31.81
CA THR A 222 0.44 -25.81 -32.57
C THR A 222 1.00 -24.83 -33.60
N GLU A 223 2.01 -24.04 -33.24
CA GLU A 223 2.67 -23.08 -34.12
C GLU A 223 3.36 -23.78 -35.31
N ASN A 224 4.04 -24.89 -35.06
CA ASN A 224 4.68 -25.69 -36.10
C ASN A 224 3.64 -26.27 -37.08
N THR A 225 2.57 -26.89 -36.57
CA THR A 225 1.48 -27.44 -37.41
C THR A 225 0.81 -26.34 -38.24
N TYR A 226 0.58 -25.16 -37.64
CA TYR A 226 0.00 -24.02 -38.37
C TYR A 226 0.95 -23.47 -39.45
N THR A 227 2.25 -23.41 -39.17
CA THR A 227 3.25 -22.94 -40.13
C THR A 227 3.35 -23.90 -41.33
N GLU A 228 3.38 -25.21 -41.08
CA GLU A 228 3.35 -26.22 -42.13
C GLU A 228 2.06 -26.13 -42.96
N PHE A 229 0.92 -25.90 -42.30
CA PHE A 229 -0.35 -25.68 -42.98
C PHE A 229 -0.31 -24.47 -43.92
N MET A 230 0.24 -23.35 -43.46
CA MET A 230 0.36 -22.14 -44.26
C MET A 230 1.29 -22.29 -45.46
N GLN A 231 2.39 -23.05 -45.32
CA GLN A 231 3.31 -23.31 -46.44
C GLN A 231 2.66 -24.16 -47.54
N LEU A 232 1.78 -25.09 -47.18
CA LEU A 232 1.12 -26.00 -48.12
C LEU A 232 -0.16 -25.44 -48.73
N ARG A 233 -0.73 -24.39 -48.14
CA ARG A 233 -1.91 -23.72 -48.69
C ARG A 233 -1.63 -23.04 -50.03
N ALA A 234 -0.50 -22.33 -50.13
CA ALA A 234 -0.11 -21.64 -51.37
C ALA A 234 -0.06 -22.57 -52.61
N PRO A 235 0.57 -23.76 -52.57
CA PRO A 235 0.53 -24.68 -53.69
C PRO A 235 -0.86 -25.30 -53.95
N VAL A 236 -1.68 -25.54 -52.91
CA VAL A 236 -3.08 -25.97 -53.12
C VAL A 236 -3.87 -24.92 -53.91
N ASP A 237 -3.77 -23.66 -53.51
CA ASP A 237 -4.47 -22.56 -54.18
C ASP A 237 -3.99 -22.41 -55.64
N TYR A 238 -2.68 -22.59 -55.88
CA TYR A 238 -2.12 -22.58 -57.22
C TYR A 238 -2.68 -23.69 -58.11
N TRP A 239 -2.61 -24.96 -57.67
CA TRP A 239 -3.02 -26.10 -58.48
C TRP A 239 -4.54 -26.17 -58.68
N THR A 240 -5.33 -25.76 -57.68
CA THR A 240 -6.78 -25.64 -57.84
C THR A 240 -7.14 -24.54 -58.85
N GLY A 241 -6.45 -23.40 -58.81
CA GLY A 241 -6.58 -22.35 -59.83
C GLY A 241 -6.23 -22.86 -61.23
N LYS A 242 -5.12 -23.59 -61.37
CA LYS A 242 -4.67 -24.16 -62.64
C LYS A 242 -5.62 -25.22 -63.20
N SER A 243 -6.17 -26.08 -62.34
CA SER A 243 -7.22 -27.06 -62.71
C SER A 243 -8.48 -26.36 -63.24
N SER A 244 -8.89 -25.25 -62.61
CA SER A 244 -10.01 -24.43 -63.08
C SER A 244 -9.73 -23.83 -64.46
N GLU A 245 -8.55 -23.24 -64.66
CA GLU A 245 -8.12 -22.68 -65.95
C GLU A 245 -8.18 -23.74 -67.07
N HIS A 246 -7.51 -24.89 -66.88
CA HIS A 246 -7.57 -26.00 -67.83
C HIS A 246 -8.99 -26.58 -67.99
N GLY A 247 -9.83 -26.49 -66.97
CA GLY A 247 -11.24 -26.84 -67.05
C GLY A 247 -12.03 -25.95 -68.01
N THR A 248 -11.77 -24.63 -67.99
CA THR A 248 -12.38 -23.70 -68.94
C THR A 248 -11.89 -23.94 -70.36
N GLU A 249 -10.58 -24.14 -70.55
CA GLU A 249 -9.99 -24.44 -71.86
C GLU A 249 -10.43 -25.81 -72.40
N LYS A 250 -10.60 -26.82 -71.54
CA LYS A 250 -11.21 -28.11 -71.90
C LYS A 250 -12.64 -27.93 -72.41
N SER A 251 -13.44 -27.11 -71.75
CA SER A 251 -14.83 -26.84 -72.17
C SER A 251 -14.85 -26.18 -73.55
N LYS A 252 -14.01 -25.17 -73.79
CA LYS A 252 -13.85 -24.54 -75.11
C LYS A 252 -13.37 -25.52 -76.18
N ALA A 253 -12.36 -26.34 -75.87
CA ALA A 253 -11.86 -27.36 -76.79
C ALA A 253 -12.94 -28.40 -77.13
N TYR A 254 -13.75 -28.80 -76.16
CA TYR A 254 -14.89 -29.70 -76.37
C TYR A 254 -15.99 -29.07 -77.23
N GLU A 255 -16.35 -27.81 -76.96
CA GLU A 255 -17.33 -27.08 -77.77
C GLU A 255 -16.86 -26.91 -79.22
N ASN A 256 -15.59 -26.56 -79.40
CA ASN A 256 -14.96 -26.45 -80.72
C ASN A 256 -14.96 -27.80 -81.44
N LEU A 257 -14.60 -28.89 -80.75
CA LEU A 257 -14.62 -30.25 -81.30
C LEU A 257 -16.03 -30.68 -81.72
N ARG A 258 -17.03 -30.43 -80.86
CA ARG A 258 -18.44 -30.73 -81.13
C ARG A 258 -18.93 -29.95 -82.36
N ASN A 259 -18.71 -28.65 -82.38
CA ASN A 259 -19.13 -27.78 -83.49
C ASN A 259 -18.42 -28.16 -84.79
N TYR A 260 -17.14 -28.56 -84.71
CA TYR A 260 -16.37 -29.04 -85.85
C TYR A 260 -16.97 -30.32 -86.45
N PHE A 261 -17.28 -31.35 -85.64
CA PHE A 261 -17.86 -32.59 -86.15
C PHE A 261 -19.28 -32.40 -86.70
N ILE A 262 -20.09 -31.54 -86.07
CA ILE A 262 -21.42 -31.16 -86.60
C ILE A 262 -21.25 -30.48 -87.97
N GLY A 263 -20.35 -29.50 -88.07
CA GLY A 263 -20.07 -28.78 -89.31
C GLY A 263 -19.52 -29.69 -90.42
N LEU A 264 -18.58 -30.58 -90.09
CA LEU A 264 -18.01 -31.55 -91.02
C LEU A 264 -19.09 -32.51 -91.54
N THR A 265 -19.97 -32.99 -90.67
CA THR A 265 -21.08 -33.89 -91.05
C THR A 265 -22.05 -33.16 -92.00
N LEU A 266 -22.46 -31.94 -91.66
CA LEU A 266 -23.33 -31.14 -92.53
C LEU A 266 -22.69 -30.82 -93.87
N LEU A 267 -21.39 -30.50 -93.90
CA LEU A 267 -20.63 -30.24 -95.12
C LEU A 267 -20.56 -31.49 -96.00
N LEU A 268 -20.25 -32.66 -95.43
CA LEU A 268 -20.20 -33.91 -96.18
C LEU A 268 -21.57 -34.29 -96.75
N VAL A 269 -22.65 -34.11 -95.98
CA VAL A 269 -24.03 -34.32 -96.47
C VAL A 269 -24.37 -33.36 -97.61
N ALA A 270 -24.04 -32.07 -97.46
CA ALA A 270 -24.30 -31.07 -98.50
C ALA A 270 -23.52 -31.34 -99.78
N VAL A 271 -22.23 -31.68 -99.67
CA VAL A 271 -21.37 -32.06 -100.81
C VAL A 271 -21.90 -33.33 -101.47
N PHE A 272 -22.37 -34.32 -100.69
CA PHE A 272 -22.96 -35.55 -101.21
C PHE A 272 -24.25 -35.30 -102.00
N ILE A 273 -25.16 -34.46 -101.48
CA ILE A 273 -26.39 -34.06 -102.19
C ILE A 273 -26.05 -33.30 -103.47
N ALA A 274 -25.14 -32.33 -103.41
CA ALA A 274 -24.72 -31.54 -104.57
C ALA A 274 -24.04 -32.41 -105.64
N ALA A 275 -23.16 -33.33 -105.24
CA ALA A 275 -22.55 -34.30 -106.12
C ALA A 275 -23.59 -35.20 -106.80
N GLY A 276 -24.57 -35.72 -106.04
CA GLY A 276 -25.67 -36.50 -106.59
C GLY A 276 -26.50 -35.73 -107.61
N PHE A 277 -26.82 -34.47 -107.32
CA PHE A 277 -27.54 -33.59 -108.25
C PHE A 277 -26.75 -33.32 -109.54
N LEU A 278 -25.45 -33.06 -109.42
CA LEU A 278 -24.56 -32.80 -110.56
C LEU A 278 -24.46 -34.05 -111.46
N VAL A 279 -24.26 -35.22 -110.86
CA VAL A 279 -24.25 -36.51 -111.57
C VAL A 279 -25.54 -36.75 -112.34
N VAL A 280 -26.71 -36.55 -111.72
CA VAL A 280 -28.00 -36.75 -112.38
C VAL A 280 -28.20 -35.74 -113.52
N SER A 281 -27.85 -34.48 -113.29
CA SER A 281 -28.06 -33.39 -114.27
C SER A 281 -27.13 -33.48 -115.49
N MET A 282 -25.94 -34.08 -115.35
CA MET A 282 -24.97 -34.25 -116.45
C MET A 282 -25.02 -35.63 -117.12
N HIS A 283 -25.87 -36.54 -116.63
CA HIS A 283 -25.97 -37.91 -117.13
C HIS A 283 -26.33 -37.97 -118.63
N ASP A 284 -27.23 -37.08 -119.08
CA ASP A 284 -27.67 -37.04 -120.49
C ASP A 284 -26.71 -36.26 -121.42
N ALA A 285 -25.77 -35.48 -120.86
CA ALA A 285 -24.91 -34.56 -121.60
C ALA A 285 -23.50 -35.10 -121.93
N ALA A 286 -23.06 -36.19 -121.28
CA ALA A 286 -21.69 -36.68 -121.38
C ALA A 286 -21.62 -38.15 -121.83
N ASN A 287 -21.10 -38.39 -123.04
CA ASN A 287 -20.82 -39.72 -123.61
C ASN A 287 -19.57 -40.37 -122.96
N GLU A 288 -19.55 -40.55 -121.64
CA GLU A 288 -18.65 -41.41 -120.80
C GLU A 288 -18.52 -40.76 -119.39
N PRO A 289 -19.47 -40.98 -118.47
CA PRO A 289 -19.52 -40.27 -117.18
C PRO A 289 -18.50 -40.77 -116.13
N VAL A 290 -17.68 -41.78 -116.46
CA VAL A 290 -16.74 -42.42 -115.52
C VAL A 290 -15.75 -41.42 -114.91
N ALA A 291 -15.20 -40.51 -115.73
CA ALA A 291 -14.25 -39.50 -115.25
C ALA A 291 -14.86 -38.55 -114.20
N LEU A 292 -16.15 -38.21 -114.33
CA LEU A 292 -16.87 -37.36 -113.38
C LEU A 292 -17.09 -38.07 -112.04
N TYR A 293 -17.49 -39.35 -112.07
CA TYR A 293 -17.61 -40.17 -110.85
C TYR A 293 -16.28 -40.32 -110.11
N VAL A 294 -15.19 -40.54 -110.84
CA VAL A 294 -13.84 -40.65 -110.26
C VAL A 294 -13.43 -39.32 -109.64
N LEU A 295 -13.66 -38.18 -110.30
CA LEU A 295 -13.30 -36.87 -109.76
C LEU A 295 -14.08 -36.53 -108.48
N ILE A 296 -15.39 -36.77 -108.46
CA ILE A 296 -16.26 -36.52 -107.30
C ILE A 296 -15.90 -37.43 -106.12
N SER A 297 -15.72 -38.72 -106.39
CA SER A 297 -15.35 -39.69 -105.35
C SER A 297 -13.95 -39.43 -104.79
N ALA A 298 -12.98 -39.09 -105.65
CA ALA A 298 -11.64 -38.68 -105.21
C ALA A 298 -11.68 -37.40 -104.38
N GLY A 299 -12.47 -36.40 -104.78
CA GLY A 299 -12.67 -35.16 -104.02
C GLY A 299 -13.27 -35.40 -102.64
N LEU A 300 -14.33 -36.21 -102.55
CA LEU A 300 -14.95 -36.61 -101.28
C LEU A 300 -13.99 -37.40 -100.39
N ALA A 301 -13.19 -38.30 -100.96
CA ALA A 301 -12.17 -39.04 -100.23
C ALA A 301 -11.12 -38.10 -99.62
N VAL A 302 -10.57 -37.18 -100.42
CA VAL A 302 -9.58 -36.19 -99.95
C VAL A 302 -10.17 -35.27 -98.87
N LEU A 303 -11.39 -34.74 -99.08
CA LEU A 303 -12.09 -33.91 -98.10
C LEU A 303 -12.31 -34.66 -96.78
N SER A 304 -12.72 -35.91 -96.84
CA SER A 304 -12.93 -36.76 -95.66
C SER A 304 -11.61 -37.04 -94.94
N THR A 305 -10.52 -37.31 -95.68
CA THR A 305 -9.19 -37.53 -95.10
C THR A 305 -8.67 -36.29 -94.37
N ILE A 306 -8.75 -35.11 -95.01
CA ILE A 306 -8.32 -33.85 -94.39
C ILE A 306 -9.20 -33.52 -93.18
N GLY A 307 -10.51 -33.70 -93.30
CA GLY A 307 -11.45 -33.48 -92.19
C GLY A 307 -11.16 -34.39 -91.00
N PHE A 308 -10.92 -35.67 -91.25
CA PHE A 308 -10.53 -36.61 -90.19
C PHE A 308 -9.20 -36.22 -89.54
N TRP A 309 -8.22 -35.77 -90.32
CA TRP A 309 -6.92 -35.33 -89.81
C TRP A 309 -7.04 -34.10 -88.90
N ILE A 310 -7.83 -33.10 -89.27
CA ILE A 310 -8.13 -31.94 -88.42
C ILE A 310 -8.89 -32.36 -87.16
N GLY A 311 -9.91 -33.22 -87.29
CA GLY A 311 -10.65 -33.78 -86.16
C GLY A 311 -9.75 -34.52 -85.17
N ARG A 312 -8.74 -35.26 -85.66
CA ARG A 312 -7.71 -35.89 -84.82
C ARG A 312 -6.90 -34.87 -84.02
N ILE A 313 -6.49 -33.74 -84.63
CA ILE A 313 -5.76 -32.68 -83.92
C ILE A 313 -6.62 -32.04 -82.83
N LEU A 314 -7.87 -31.70 -83.14
CA LEU A 314 -8.80 -31.13 -82.15
C LEU A 314 -9.07 -32.11 -80.99
N THR A 315 -9.13 -33.41 -81.28
CA THR A 315 -9.27 -34.45 -80.25
C THR A 315 -8.02 -34.54 -79.38
N LYS A 316 -6.82 -34.51 -79.97
CA LYS A 316 -5.53 -34.44 -79.23
C LYS A 316 -5.50 -33.20 -78.32
N LEU A 317 -5.95 -32.04 -78.80
CA LEU A 317 -6.00 -30.80 -78.03
C LEU A 317 -6.97 -30.89 -76.84
N TYR A 318 -8.17 -31.44 -77.06
CA TYR A 318 -9.13 -31.69 -75.99
C TYR A 318 -8.56 -32.64 -74.92
N LEU A 319 -7.95 -33.75 -75.35
CA LEU A 319 -7.34 -34.73 -74.44
C LEU A 319 -6.19 -34.10 -73.64
N SER A 320 -5.35 -33.29 -74.25
CA SER A 320 -4.29 -32.52 -73.58
C SER A 320 -4.85 -31.65 -72.44
N GLN A 321 -5.83 -30.78 -72.73
CA GLN A 321 -6.45 -29.94 -71.70
C GLN A 321 -7.14 -30.78 -70.61
N HIS A 322 -7.74 -31.91 -70.98
CA HIS A 322 -8.32 -32.83 -70.00
C HIS A 322 -7.28 -33.45 -69.08
N HIS A 323 -6.15 -33.92 -69.62
CA HIS A 323 -5.06 -34.50 -68.83
C HIS A 323 -4.40 -33.46 -67.93
N LEU A 324 -4.13 -32.25 -68.43
CA LEU A 324 -3.58 -31.14 -67.64
C LEU A 324 -4.50 -30.75 -66.48
N LYS A 325 -5.82 -30.69 -66.72
CA LYS A 325 -6.80 -30.49 -65.65
C LYS A 325 -6.69 -31.59 -64.59
N THR A 326 -6.76 -32.85 -65.02
CA THR A 326 -6.77 -34.00 -64.09
C THR A 326 -5.47 -34.06 -63.28
N ASP A 327 -4.32 -33.83 -63.91
CA ASP A 327 -3.01 -33.78 -63.24
C ASP A 327 -2.95 -32.65 -62.19
N ALA A 328 -3.47 -31.46 -62.51
CA ALA A 328 -3.55 -30.36 -61.54
C ALA A 328 -4.49 -30.68 -60.36
N ASP A 329 -5.62 -31.34 -60.62
CA ASP A 329 -6.59 -31.74 -59.60
C ASP A 329 -6.05 -32.86 -58.69
N GLU A 330 -5.34 -33.83 -59.27
CA GLU A 330 -4.63 -34.88 -58.54
C GLU A 330 -3.57 -34.28 -57.62
N ARG A 331 -2.75 -33.33 -58.10
CA ARG A 331 -1.75 -32.62 -57.29
C ARG A 331 -2.38 -31.85 -56.14
N ALA A 332 -3.46 -31.10 -56.40
CA ALA A 332 -4.18 -30.39 -55.36
C ALA A 332 -4.76 -31.35 -54.31
N THR A 333 -5.31 -32.48 -54.75
CA THR A 333 -5.88 -33.50 -53.85
C THR A 333 -4.79 -34.16 -53.00
N MET A 334 -3.65 -34.53 -53.59
CA MET A 334 -2.52 -35.10 -52.86
C MET A 334 -2.02 -34.15 -51.76
N ILE A 335 -1.83 -32.86 -52.05
CA ILE A 335 -1.42 -31.89 -51.01
C ILE A 335 -2.47 -31.76 -49.92
N LYS A 336 -3.76 -31.70 -50.27
CA LYS A 336 -4.86 -31.65 -49.28
C LYS A 336 -4.88 -32.90 -48.40
N THR A 337 -4.65 -34.07 -48.97
CA THR A 337 -4.58 -35.33 -48.21
C THR A 337 -3.39 -35.33 -47.26
N TYR A 338 -2.20 -34.88 -47.70
CA TYR A 338 -1.06 -34.68 -46.81
C TYR A 338 -1.41 -33.76 -45.64
N LEU A 339 -2.00 -32.60 -45.96
CA LEU A 339 -2.37 -31.59 -44.98
C LEU A 339 -3.31 -32.16 -43.90
N ALA A 340 -4.30 -32.95 -44.31
CA ALA A 340 -5.22 -33.64 -43.40
C ALA A 340 -4.52 -34.72 -42.56
N LEU A 341 -3.50 -35.40 -43.09
CA LEU A 341 -2.70 -36.37 -42.34
C LEU A 341 -1.77 -35.67 -41.34
N THR A 342 -1.17 -34.54 -41.71
CA THR A 342 -0.34 -33.71 -40.83
C THR A 342 -1.15 -33.15 -39.66
N GLU A 343 -2.37 -32.65 -39.92
CA GLU A 343 -3.26 -32.13 -38.87
C GLU A 343 -3.61 -33.20 -37.81
N ASN A 344 -3.75 -34.46 -38.23
CA ASN A 344 -4.03 -35.58 -37.31
C ASN A 344 -2.75 -36.22 -36.72
N GLY A 345 -1.57 -35.64 -36.96
CA GLY A 345 -0.28 -36.19 -36.50
C GLY A 345 0.08 -37.54 -37.13
N ALA A 346 -0.55 -37.90 -38.25
CA ALA A 346 -0.41 -39.19 -38.93
C ALA A 346 0.54 -39.14 -40.15
N ALA A 347 1.01 -37.96 -40.54
CA ALA A 347 1.94 -37.79 -41.67
C ALA A 347 3.39 -38.05 -41.23
N SER A 348 4.13 -38.82 -42.03
CA SER A 348 5.56 -39.04 -41.87
C SER A 348 6.38 -38.20 -42.85
N GLU A 349 7.66 -37.97 -42.56
CA GLU A 349 8.57 -37.28 -43.50
C GLU A 349 8.72 -38.06 -44.83
N THR A 350 8.52 -39.38 -44.80
CA THR A 350 8.42 -40.23 -45.99
C THR A 350 7.22 -39.84 -46.87
N ASP A 351 6.06 -39.56 -46.28
CA ASP A 351 4.86 -39.16 -47.01
C ASP A 351 5.04 -37.80 -47.69
N LYS A 352 5.74 -36.89 -47.01
CA LYS A 352 6.14 -35.59 -47.57
C LYS A 352 7.04 -35.76 -48.79
N GLN A 353 8.03 -36.65 -48.74
CA GLN A 353 8.90 -36.93 -49.88
C GLN A 353 8.11 -37.52 -51.07
N ILE A 354 7.16 -38.43 -50.80
CA ILE A 354 6.29 -39.01 -51.84
C ILE A 354 5.48 -37.90 -52.53
N ILE A 355 4.92 -36.97 -51.75
CA ILE A 355 4.07 -35.91 -52.29
C ILE A 355 4.87 -34.84 -53.02
N LEU A 356 6.06 -34.48 -52.53
CA LEU A 356 6.98 -33.61 -53.27
C LEU A 356 7.45 -34.26 -54.58
N ALA A 357 7.77 -35.55 -54.58
CA ALA A 357 8.14 -36.27 -55.80
C ALA A 357 7.01 -36.28 -56.83
N SER A 358 5.76 -36.44 -56.37
CA SER A 358 4.58 -36.36 -57.22
C SER A 358 4.34 -34.94 -57.78
N LEU A 359 4.50 -33.91 -56.93
CA LEU A 359 4.36 -32.50 -57.30
C LEU A 359 5.36 -32.03 -58.36
N PHE A 360 6.59 -32.52 -58.29
CA PHE A 360 7.66 -32.14 -59.23
C PHE A 360 7.73 -33.05 -60.47
N ARG A 361 6.83 -34.04 -60.60
CA ARG A 361 6.81 -34.88 -61.78
C ARG A 361 6.46 -34.03 -63.03
N PRO A 362 7.20 -34.16 -64.14
CA PRO A 362 6.81 -33.55 -65.39
C PRO A 362 5.44 -34.05 -65.84
N THR A 363 4.53 -33.15 -66.21
CA THR A 363 3.24 -33.53 -66.78
C THR A 363 3.48 -34.04 -68.20
N ALA A 364 3.09 -35.29 -68.47
CA ALA A 364 3.15 -35.86 -69.80
C ALA A 364 1.96 -35.32 -70.61
N ASP A 365 2.15 -34.16 -71.24
CA ASP A 365 1.15 -33.62 -72.15
C ASP A 365 1.22 -34.42 -73.46
N GLY A 366 0.13 -35.12 -73.80
CA GLY A 366 0.07 -36.11 -74.90
C GLY A 366 0.37 -35.57 -76.30
N ILE A 367 0.71 -34.28 -76.42
CA ILE A 367 1.07 -33.59 -77.66
C ILE A 367 2.59 -33.66 -77.93
N VAL A 368 3.45 -33.70 -76.90
CA VAL A 368 4.91 -33.55 -77.11
C VAL A 368 5.62 -34.89 -77.32
N ARG A 369 5.00 -36.01 -76.93
CA ARG A 369 5.66 -37.32 -76.96
C ARG A 369 5.36 -38.16 -78.20
N ASP A 370 4.30 -37.85 -78.93
CA ASP A 370 3.74 -38.75 -79.95
C ASP A 370 4.19 -38.44 -81.40
N ASP A 371 4.81 -37.29 -81.65
CA ASP A 371 5.15 -36.83 -83.01
C ASP A 371 6.68 -36.70 -83.27
N GLY A 372 7.54 -37.28 -82.42
CA GLY A 372 9.00 -37.31 -82.58
C GLY A 372 9.59 -38.73 -82.70
N PRO A 373 10.63 -38.96 -83.54
CA PRO A 373 11.28 -40.28 -83.62
C PRO A 373 11.83 -40.69 -82.24
N PRO A 374 11.90 -42.00 -81.94
CA PRO A 374 12.08 -42.50 -80.58
C PRO A 374 13.36 -41.95 -79.92
N ASP A 375 13.21 -41.53 -78.67
CA ASP A 375 14.18 -40.96 -77.71
C ASP A 375 15.49 -41.77 -77.50
N LEU A 376 15.66 -42.86 -78.26
CA LEU A 376 16.87 -43.69 -78.32
C LEU A 376 18.10 -42.93 -78.80
N ALA A 377 17.93 -41.83 -79.54
CA ALA A 377 19.05 -41.04 -80.07
C ALA A 377 19.81 -40.26 -78.97
N PHE A 378 19.12 -39.70 -77.97
CA PHE A 378 19.78 -38.88 -76.95
C PHE A 378 20.52 -39.72 -75.91
N GLN A 379 19.91 -40.84 -75.47
CA GLN A 379 20.53 -41.75 -74.51
C GLN A 379 21.75 -42.49 -75.09
N SER A 380 21.74 -42.81 -76.38
CA SER A 380 22.89 -43.45 -77.06
C SER A 380 24.06 -42.49 -77.30
N ILE A 381 23.79 -41.20 -77.52
CA ILE A 381 24.82 -40.16 -77.63
C ILE A 381 25.45 -39.86 -76.25
N ALA A 382 24.64 -39.76 -75.20
CA ALA A 382 25.12 -39.56 -73.83
C ALA A 382 25.96 -40.75 -73.32
N ALA A 383 25.54 -41.98 -73.60
CA ALA A 383 26.30 -43.18 -73.24
C ALA A 383 27.65 -43.27 -73.97
N ARG A 384 27.72 -42.82 -75.24
CA ARG A 384 28.99 -42.74 -75.98
C ARG A 384 29.95 -41.65 -75.48
N MET A 385 29.43 -40.52 -75.00
CA MET A 385 30.28 -39.48 -74.40
C MET A 385 30.85 -39.89 -73.03
N LEU A 386 30.08 -40.64 -72.24
CA LEU A 386 30.54 -41.15 -70.94
C LEU A 386 31.49 -42.34 -71.08
N SER A 387 31.27 -43.23 -72.06
CA SER A 387 32.15 -44.37 -72.34
C SER A 387 33.49 -43.98 -72.99
N GLY A 388 33.62 -42.77 -73.53
CA GLY A 388 34.83 -42.32 -74.25
C GLY A 388 35.96 -41.79 -73.36
N LYS A 389 35.80 -41.81 -72.02
CA LYS A 389 36.76 -41.18 -71.09
C LYS A 389 37.64 -42.16 -70.28
N ASP A 390 37.49 -43.47 -70.50
CA ASP A 390 38.26 -44.52 -69.79
C ASP A 390 39.30 -45.25 -70.68
N GLN A 391 39.69 -44.69 -71.82
CA GLN A 391 40.80 -45.21 -72.62
C GLN A 391 41.70 -44.09 -73.16
N SER A 392 42.56 -43.55 -72.28
CA SER A 392 43.89 -43.03 -72.63
C SER A 392 44.75 -42.89 -71.38
#